data_AF-A0A9X0MK36-F1
#
_entry.id   AF-A0A9X0MK36-F1
#
_cell.length_a   1.000
_cell.length_b   1.000
_cell.length_c   1.000
_cell.angle_alpha   90.00
_cell.angle_beta   90.00
_cell.angle_gamma   90.00
#
_symmetry.space_group_name_H-M   'P 1'
#
loop_
_entity.id
_entity.type
_entity.pdbx_description
1 polymer ?
#
loop_
_entity_poly.entity_id
_entity_poly.type
_entity_poly.pdbx_seq_one_letter_code
_entity_poly.pdbx_strand_id
1 'polypeptide(L)'
;MIYIILIIIFVFGLLLMHIADKKGNDVIGITSVVILFLSGLTIIVLGIWDVISNVETSHEKLNSDRENSISKELNIPKEQIRFESEYRDSINAISLKGDYYVQFKQKTATIVKIEELKNKSEEE
;
A
#
# COMPACT_ATOMS: atom_id res chain seq x y z
N MET A 1 -9.78 11.14 12.94
CA MET A 1 -11.00 11.95 13.13
C MET A 1 -12.25 11.26 12.57
N ILE A 2 -12.24 10.78 11.31
CA ILE A 2 -13.42 10.16 10.68
C ILE A 2 -13.92 8.88 11.37
N TYR A 3 -13.00 8.01 11.83
CA TYR A 3 -13.34 6.80 12.59
C TYR A 3 -14.08 7.11 13.90
N ILE A 4 -13.69 8.17 14.61
CA ILE A 4 -14.34 8.58 15.86
C ILE A 4 -15.79 9.00 15.59
N ILE A 5 -16.02 9.76 14.52
CA ILE A 5 -17.37 10.17 14.10
C ILE A 5 -18.23 8.95 13.75
N LEU A 6 -17.68 7.99 13.00
CA LEU A 6 -18.39 6.76 12.64
C LEU A 6 -18.73 5.89 13.86
N ILE A 7 -17.83 5.77 14.83
CA ILE A 7 -18.08 5.07 16.09
C ILE A 7 -19.21 5.75 16.87
N ILE A 8 -19.22 7.09 16.94
CA ILE A 8 -20.30 7.83 17.62
C ILE A 8 -21.65 7.57 16.93
N ILE A 9 -21.70 7.60 15.59
CA ILE A 9 -22.92 7.31 14.82
C ILE A 9 -23.38 5.87 15.06
N PHE A 10 -22.46 4.91 15.10
CA PHE A 10 -22.77 3.50 15.36
C PHE A 10 -23.36 3.30 16.76
N VAL A 11 -22.75 3.90 17.79
CA VAL A 11 -23.26 3.87 19.17
C VAL A 11 -24.65 4.52 19.27
N PHE A 12 -24.86 5.62 18.55
CA PHE A 12 -26.18 6.27 18.49
C PHE A 12 -27.23 5.36 17.85
N GLY A 13 -26.88 4.62 16.79
CA GLY A 13 -27.71 3.58 16.20
C GLY A 13 -28.12 2.50 17.21
N LEU A 14 -27.17 2.00 18.03
CA LEU A 14 -27.46 1.01 19.07
C LEU A 14 -28.43 1.55 20.14
N LEU A 15 -28.26 2.82 20.53
CA LEU A 15 -29.16 3.48 21.49
C LEU A 15 -30.58 3.63 20.93
N LEU A 16 -30.72 4.02 19.66
CA LEU A 16 -32.02 4.11 19.01
C LEU A 16 -32.71 2.74 18.91
N MET A 17 -31.96 1.68 18.61
CA MET A 17 -32.47 0.32 18.58
C MET A 17 -32.98 -0.12 19.95
N HIS A 18 -32.22 0.16 21.02
CA HIS A 18 -32.63 -0.13 22.40
C HIS A 18 -33.91 0.62 22.80
N ILE A 19 -34.06 1.88 22.37
CA ILE A 19 -35.26 2.69 22.63
C ILE A 19 -36.46 2.15 21.83
N ALA A 20 -36.26 1.74 20.58
CA ALA A 20 -37.30 1.18 19.73
C ALA A 20 -37.88 -0.11 20.32
N ASP A 21 -37.01 -1.00 20.79
CA ASP A 21 -37.38 -2.26 21.44
C ASP A 21 -38.21 -2.01 22.71
N LYS A 22 -37.77 -1.06 23.55
CA LYS A 22 -38.51 -0.69 24.78
C LYS A 22 -39.85 0.01 24.53
N LYS A 23 -39.99 0.75 23.44
CA LYS A 23 -41.18 1.57 23.15
C LYS A 23 -42.12 0.95 22.11
N GLY A 24 -41.75 -0.19 21.51
CA GLY A 24 -42.51 -0.81 20.42
C GLY A 24 -42.67 0.13 19.22
N ASN A 25 -41.64 0.92 18.90
CA ASN A 25 -41.69 1.90 17.81
C ASN A 25 -40.89 1.42 16.60
N ASP A 26 -41.59 0.79 15.66
CA ASP A 26 -41.02 0.18 14.47
C ASP A 26 -40.29 1.19 13.56
N VAL A 27 -40.75 2.45 13.49
CA VAL A 27 -40.10 3.48 12.66
C VAL A 27 -38.70 3.81 13.20
N ILE A 28 -38.57 3.93 14.52
CA ILE A 28 -37.28 4.15 15.18
C ILE A 28 -36.41 2.89 15.04
N GLY A 29 -37.02 1.70 15.15
CA GLY A 29 -36.33 0.42 14.95
C GLY A 29 -35.71 0.30 13.56
N ILE A 30 -36.49 0.51 12.50
CA ILE A 30 -36.00 0.46 11.11
C ILE A 30 -34.90 1.50 10.88
N THR A 31 -35.10 2.73 11.35
CA THR A 31 -34.10 3.81 11.22
C THR A 31 -32.78 3.43 11.90
N SER A 32 -32.85 2.81 13.09
CA SER A 32 -31.67 2.38 13.82
C SER A 32 -30.89 1.28 13.09
N VAL A 33 -31.59 0.31 12.49
CA VAL A 33 -30.97 -0.77 11.70
C VAL A 33 -30.27 -0.22 10.47
N VAL A 34 -30.89 0.74 9.76
CA VAL A 34 -30.28 1.38 8.58
C VAL A 34 -29.01 2.14 8.97
N ILE A 35 -29.03 2.92 10.06
CA ILE A 35 -27.86 3.65 10.56
C ILE A 35 -26.73 2.68 10.92
N LEU A 36 -27.04 1.60 11.65
CA LEU A 36 -26.08 0.58 12.06
C LEU A 36 -25.46 -0.13 10.85
N PHE A 37 -26.26 -0.48 9.86
CA PHE A 37 -25.79 -1.14 8.65
C PHE A 37 -24.85 -0.24 7.85
N LEU A 38 -25.25 1.01 7.58
CA LEU A 38 -24.43 1.94 6.81
C LEU A 38 -23.12 2.31 7.51
N SER A 39 -23.18 2.58 8.82
CA SER A 39 -21.98 2.91 9.60
C SER A 39 -21.05 1.70 9.74
N GLY A 40 -21.59 0.51 10.02
CA GLY A 40 -20.83 -0.74 10.07
C GLY A 40 -20.13 -1.07 8.76
N LEU A 41 -20.85 -0.97 7.63
CA LEU A 41 -20.27 -1.19 6.29
C LEU A 41 -19.13 -0.20 6.01
N THR A 42 -19.34 1.08 6.35
CA THR A 42 -18.32 2.12 6.13
C THR A 42 -17.06 1.86 6.95
N ILE A 43 -17.19 1.41 8.20
CA ILE A 43 -16.05 1.05 9.06
C ILE A 43 -15.25 -0.10 8.44
N ILE A 44 -15.91 -1.13 7.93
CA ILE A 44 -15.25 -2.29 7.31
C ILE A 44 -14.49 -1.84 6.05
N VAL A 45 -15.13 -1.08 5.16
CA VAL A 45 -14.51 -0.60 3.91
C VAL A 45 -13.29 0.27 4.20
N LEU A 46 -13.41 1.23 5.11
CA LEU A 46 -12.29 2.10 5.49
C LEU A 46 -11.15 1.30 6.13
N GLY A 47 -11.47 0.33 7.00
CA GLY A 47 -10.47 -0.52 7.64
C GLY A 47 -9.68 -1.35 6.63
N ILE A 48 -10.36 -1.96 5.65
CA ILE A 48 -9.69 -2.71 4.57
C ILE A 48 -8.83 -1.77 3.72
N TRP A 49 -9.37 -0.61 3.34
CA TRP A 49 -8.66 0.38 2.55
C TRP A 49 -7.37 0.86 3.24
N ASP A 50 -7.44 1.15 4.53
CA ASP A 50 -6.30 1.62 5.33
C ASP A 50 -5.19 0.54 5.45
N VAL A 51 -5.56 -0.74 5.51
CA VAL A 51 -4.59 -1.83 5.48
C VAL A 51 -3.92 -1.91 4.11
N ILE A 52 -4.68 -1.80 3.02
CA ILE A 52 -4.15 -1.87 1.65
C ILE A 52 -3.22 -0.69 1.36
N SER A 53 -3.64 0.54 1.68
CA SER A 53 -2.86 1.75 1.43
C SER A 53 -1.55 1.79 2.23
N ASN A 54 -1.53 1.28 3.46
CA ASN A 54 -0.31 1.16 4.25
C ASN A 54 0.69 0.17 3.66
N VAL A 55 0.21 -0.92 3.04
CA VAL A 55 1.07 -1.87 2.33
C VAL A 55 1.66 -1.23 1.07
N GLU A 56 0.85 -0.48 0.32
CA GLU A 56 1.28 0.21 -0.90
C GLU A 56 2.36 1.27 -0.61
N THR A 57 2.12 2.16 0.34
CA THR A 57 3.11 3.18 0.77
C THR A 57 4.40 2.57 1.29
N SER A 58 4.35 1.44 1.99
CA SER A 58 5.53 0.71 2.44
C SER A 58 6.35 0.14 1.27
N HIS A 59 5.68 -0.34 0.22
CA HIS A 59 6.34 -0.81 -1.00
C HIS A 59 6.97 0.33 -1.80
N GLU A 60 6.27 1.46 -1.97
CA GLU A 60 6.82 2.63 -2.65
C GLU A 60 8.10 3.14 -1.96
N LYS A 61 8.06 3.24 -0.63
CA LYS A 61 9.23 3.63 0.17
C LYS A 61 10.39 2.66 -0.03
N LEU A 62 10.12 1.35 0.06
CA LEU A 62 11.14 0.31 -0.14
C LEU A 62 11.76 0.38 -1.55
N ASN A 63 10.95 0.60 -2.58
CA ASN A 63 11.44 0.74 -3.95
C ASN A 63 12.33 1.99 -4.10
N SER A 64 11.93 3.12 -3.53
CA SER A 64 12.74 4.34 -3.52
C SER A 64 14.09 4.11 -2.81
N ASP A 65 14.10 3.42 -1.67
CA ASP A 65 15.32 3.08 -0.93
C ASP A 65 16.24 2.13 -1.73
N ARG A 66 15.66 1.19 -2.48
CA ARG A 66 16.38 0.29 -3.40
C ARG A 66 17.03 1.04 -4.55
N GLU A 67 16.30 1.92 -5.21
CA GLU A 67 16.81 2.77 -6.30
C GLU A 67 17.97 3.66 -5.82
N ASN A 68 17.85 4.24 -4.62
CA ASN A 68 18.91 5.03 -4.00
C ASN A 68 20.16 4.18 -3.70
N SER A 69 19.96 2.94 -3.24
CA SER A 69 21.06 2.01 -2.97
C SER A 69 21.81 1.63 -4.25
N ILE A 70 21.10 1.40 -5.35
CA ILE A 70 21.70 1.13 -6.67
C ILE A 70 22.52 2.33 -7.15
N SER A 71 21.92 3.52 -7.11
CA SER A 71 22.57 4.78 -7.50
C SER A 71 23.90 4.99 -6.77
N LYS A 72 23.91 4.73 -5.45
CA LYS A 72 25.11 4.82 -4.62
C LYS A 72 26.17 3.76 -4.97
N GLU A 73 25.75 2.52 -5.20
CA GLU A 73 26.67 1.41 -5.49
C GLU A 73 27.31 1.56 -6.88
N LEU A 74 26.53 1.97 -7.89
CA LEU A 74 27.02 2.19 -9.26
C LEU A 74 27.74 3.54 -9.44
N ASN A 75 27.63 4.44 -8.46
CA ASN A 75 28.09 5.83 -8.56
C ASN A 75 27.54 6.52 -9.84
N ILE A 76 26.23 6.40 -10.04
CA ILE A 76 25.47 7.00 -11.14
C ILE A 76 24.26 7.72 -10.52
N PRO A 77 24.01 9.00 -10.85
CA PRO A 77 22.83 9.70 -10.36
C PRO A 77 21.55 8.95 -10.69
N LYS A 78 20.59 8.93 -9.76
CA LYS A 78 19.34 8.18 -9.88
C LYS A 78 18.55 8.58 -11.14
N GLU A 79 18.62 9.86 -11.51
CA GLU A 79 17.96 10.45 -12.67
C GLU A 79 18.51 9.93 -14.01
N GLN A 80 19.71 9.33 -13.99
CA GLN A 80 20.37 8.74 -15.16
C GLN A 80 20.22 7.21 -15.23
N ILE A 81 19.48 6.62 -14.28
CA ILE A 81 19.22 5.19 -14.24
C ILE A 81 17.73 4.97 -14.50
N ARG A 82 17.43 4.16 -15.51
CA ARG A 82 16.09 3.64 -15.74
C ARG A 82 15.94 2.32 -14.99
N PHE A 83 14.98 2.27 -14.06
CA PHE A 83 14.71 1.07 -13.26
C PHE A 83 13.54 0.30 -13.88
N GLU A 84 13.80 -0.96 -14.24
CA GLU A 84 12.79 -1.91 -14.71
C GLU A 84 12.67 -3.03 -13.68
N SER A 85 11.56 -3.03 -12.94
CA SER A 85 11.30 -4.06 -11.93
C SER A 85 10.75 -5.32 -12.61
N GLU A 86 11.55 -6.38 -12.69
CA GLU A 86 11.07 -7.70 -13.12
C GLU A 86 10.38 -8.48 -11.98
N TYR A 87 10.89 -8.39 -10.73
CA TYR A 87 10.40 -9.20 -9.61
C TYR A 87 10.47 -8.46 -8.27
N ARG A 88 9.78 -8.98 -7.23
CA ARG A 88 9.69 -8.36 -5.90
C ARG A 88 11.04 -8.07 -5.24
N ASP A 89 12.10 -8.80 -5.56
CA ASP A 89 13.41 -8.67 -4.92
C ASP A 89 14.56 -8.47 -5.92
N SER A 90 14.24 -8.10 -7.17
CA SER A 90 15.24 -7.77 -8.17
C SER A 90 14.79 -6.63 -9.07
N ILE A 91 15.75 -5.80 -9.47
CA ILE A 91 15.53 -4.64 -10.33
C ILE A 91 16.60 -4.65 -11.41
N ASN A 92 16.20 -4.46 -12.66
CA ASN A 92 17.11 -4.16 -13.75
C ASN A 92 17.36 -2.65 -13.76
N ALA A 93 18.62 -2.25 -13.72
CA ALA A 93 19.05 -0.87 -13.75
C ALA A 93 19.79 -0.60 -15.05
N ILE A 94 19.21 0.23 -15.91
CA ILE A 94 19.72 0.56 -17.24
C ILE A 94 20.30 1.97 -17.19
N SER A 95 21.54 2.13 -17.62
CA SER A 95 22.22 3.42 -17.62
C SER A 95 23.10 3.58 -18.85
N LEU A 96 23.61 4.80 -19.09
CA LEU A 96 24.61 5.03 -20.13
C LEU A 96 25.93 4.25 -19.92
N LYS A 97 26.21 3.79 -18.68
CA LYS A 97 27.40 2.99 -18.38
C LYS A 97 27.20 1.50 -18.62
N GLY A 98 25.99 1.06 -18.95
CA GLY A 98 25.63 -0.36 -19.10
C GLY A 98 24.34 -0.71 -18.38
N ASP A 99 23.96 -1.97 -18.57
CA ASP A 99 22.75 -2.59 -18.03
C ASP A 99 23.14 -3.50 -16.88
N TYR A 100 22.38 -3.46 -15.79
CA TYR A 100 22.71 -4.16 -14.56
C TYR A 100 21.50 -4.93 -14.03
N TYR A 101 21.71 -6.19 -13.66
CA TYR A 101 20.79 -6.96 -12.85
C TYR A 101 21.15 -6.80 -11.39
N VAL A 102 20.22 -6.30 -10.57
CA VAL A 102 20.43 -6.09 -9.13
C VAL A 102 19.50 -6.97 -8.33
N GLN A 103 20.07 -7.78 -7.44
CA GLN A 103 19.33 -8.61 -6.49
C GLN A 103 19.41 -8.05 -5.08
N PHE A 104 18.26 -7.97 -4.41
CA PHE A 104 18.15 -7.49 -3.04
C PHE A 104 17.89 -8.63 -2.06
N LYS A 105 18.28 -8.43 -0.81
CA LYS A 105 17.80 -9.28 0.29
C LYS A 105 16.30 -9.02 0.48
N GLN A 106 15.53 -10.10 0.61
CA GLN A 106 14.06 -10.05 0.63
C GLN A 106 13.50 -8.95 1.52
N LYS A 107 12.57 -8.14 0.98
CA LYS A 107 11.92 -7.02 1.69
C LYS A 107 12.86 -5.96 2.28
N THR A 108 14.09 -5.87 1.79
CA THR A 108 15.05 -4.84 2.20
C THR A 108 15.65 -4.11 1.00
N ALA A 109 16.30 -2.98 1.26
CA ALA A 109 17.09 -2.23 0.28
C ALA A 109 18.56 -2.69 0.21
N THR A 110 18.94 -3.74 0.93
CA THR A 110 20.30 -4.25 0.93
C THR A 110 20.55 -5.06 -0.34
N ILE A 111 21.54 -4.62 -1.13
CA ILE A 111 21.99 -5.30 -2.34
C ILE A 111 22.78 -6.54 -1.94
N VAL A 112 22.43 -7.68 -2.54
CA VAL A 112 23.13 -8.97 -2.38
C VAL A 112 24.03 -9.24 -3.56
N LYS A 113 23.63 -8.79 -4.76
CA LYS A 113 24.33 -9.06 -6.00
C LYS A 113 24.05 -7.96 -7.02
N ILE A 114 25.09 -7.54 -7.75
CA ILE A 114 24.97 -6.73 -8.96
C ILE A 114 25.76 -7.45 -10.05
N GLU A 115 25.13 -7.67 -11.19
CA GLU A 115 25.77 -8.24 -12.38
C GLU A 115 25.53 -7.32 -13.57
N GLU A 116 26.59 -7.02 -14.31
CA GLU A 116 26.46 -6.36 -15.60
C GLU A 116 25.84 -7.35 -16.59
N LEU A 117 24.70 -6.94 -17.16
CA LEU A 117 24.04 -7.67 -18.23
C LEU A 117 24.84 -7.43 -19.50
N LYS A 118 25.58 -8.45 -19.93
CA LYS A 118 26.18 -8.43 -21.27
C LYS A 118 25.05 -8.28 -22.27
N ASN A 119 25.01 -7.11 -22.89
CA ASN A 119 23.98 -6.79 -23.86
C ASN A 119 24.09 -7.80 -25.01
N LYS A 120 22.95 -8.31 -25.48
CA LYS A 120 22.88 -9.08 -26.75
C LYS A 120 23.17 -8.20 -27.98
N SER A 121 23.57 -6.94 -27.79
CA SER A 121 23.85 -5.96 -28.83
C SER A 121 25.26 -6.06 -29.45
N GLU A 122 26.02 -7.12 -29.15
CA GLU A 122 27.24 -7.48 -29.91
C GLU A 122 26.98 -8.59 -30.97
N GLU A 123 25.72 -8.93 -31.24
CA GLU A 123 25.31 -9.68 -32.44
C GLU A 123 24.52 -8.75 -33.38
N GLU A 124 25.22 -7.82 -34.05
CA GLU A 124 25.03 -7.45 -35.47
C GLU A 124 26.12 -6.48 -35.95
#